data_AF-A0A820JWB2-F1
#
_entry.id   AF-A0A820JWB2-F1
#
_cell.length_a   1.000
_cell.length_b   1.000
_cell.length_c   1.000
_cell.angle_alpha   90.00
_cell.angle_beta   90.00
_cell.angle_gamma   90.00
#
_symmetry.space_group_name_H-M   'P 1'
#
loop_
_entity.id
_entity.type
_entity.pdbx_description
1 polymer ?
#
loop_
_entity_poly.entity_id
_entity_poly.type
_entity_poly.pdbx_seq_one_letter_code
_entity_poly.pdbx_strand_id
1 'polypeptide(L)' 'TSSMTAARYQHTASTLANGSVLVAGGCYGSTYLSSAELY' A
#
# COMPACT_ATOMS: atom_id res chain seq x y z
N THR A 1 -9.83 0.45 -12.39
CA THR A 1 -9.24 -0.39 -11.34
C THR A 1 -7.77 -0.04 -11.24
N SER A 2 -7.41 0.89 -10.34
CA SER A 2 -6.00 1.21 -10.13
C SER A 2 -5.31 -0.03 -9.57
N SER A 3 -4.38 -0.60 -10.33
CA SER A 3 -3.59 -1.75 -9.89
C SER A 3 -2.46 -1.27 -8.99
N MET A 4 -2.08 -2.08 -8.02
CA MET A 4 -0.94 -1.74 -7.17
C MET A 4 0.33 -1.55 -8.00
N THR A 5 1.09 -0.49 -7.73
CA THR A 5 2.37 -0.24 -8.42
C THR A 5 3.45 -1.22 -8.00
N ALA A 6 3.43 -1.67 -6.74
CA ALA A 6 4.23 -2.79 -6.27
C ALA A 6 3.35 -3.86 -5.61
N ALA A 7 3.55 -5.13 -5.97
CA ALA A 7 2.91 -6.24 -5.29
C ALA A 7 3.31 -6.23 -3.81
N ARG A 8 2.33 -6.17 -2.91
CA ARG A 8 2.54 -6.11 -1.46
C ARG A 8 1.48 -6.90 -0.71
N TYR A 9 1.91 -7.68 0.27
CA TYR A 9 1.06 -8.45 1.19
C TYR A 9 1.19 -7.90 2.61
N GLN A 10 0.20 -8.12 3.46
CA GLN A 10 0.19 -7.65 4.85
C GLN A 10 0.48 -6.14 5.00
N HIS A 11 0.08 -5.34 4.02
CA HIS A 11 0.18 -3.88 4.07
C HIS A 11 -0.94 -3.31 4.94
N THR A 12 -0.77 -2.06 5.40
CA THR A 12 -1.84 -1.31 6.06
C THR A 12 -2.50 -0.39 5.05
N ALA A 13 -3.82 -0.45 4.92
CA ALA A 13 -4.60 0.48 4.10
C ALA A 13 -5.43 1.39 5.02
N SER A 14 -5.36 2.70 4.80
CA SER A 14 -6.11 3.71 5.56
C SER A 14 -6.77 4.70 4.61
N THR A 15 -8.08 4.91 4.81
CA THR A 15 -8.84 5.93 4.10
C THR A 15 -8.56 7.30 4.71
N LEU A 16 -8.21 8.27 3.87
CA LEU A 16 -7.97 9.65 4.26
C LEU A 16 -9.26 10.47 4.15
N ALA A 17 -9.31 11.61 4.83
CA ALA A 17 -10.49 12.48 4.86
C ALA A 17 -10.90 13.02 3.48
N ASN A 18 -9.97 13.07 2.53
CA ASN A 18 -10.22 13.50 1.15
C ASN A 18 -10.74 12.37 0.23
N GLY A 19 -10.95 11.16 0.76
CA GLY A 19 -11.44 10.00 0.00
C GLY A 19 -10.36 9.15 -0.66
N SER A 20 -9.09 9.54 -0.57
CA SER A 20 -7.97 8.72 -1.04
C SER A 20 -7.63 7.58 -0.08
N VAL A 21 -6.96 6.54 -0.57
CA VAL A 21 -6.49 5.40 0.21
C VAL A 21 -4.97 5.41 0.26
N LEU A 22 -4.42 5.58 1.47
CA LEU A 22 -3.00 5.40 1.74
C LEU A 22 -2.73 3.93 2.04
N VAL A 23 -1.89 3.30 1.24
CA VAL A 23 -1.40 1.94 1.46
C VAL A 23 0.07 2.02 1.87
N ALA A 24 0.38 1.67 3.11
CA ALA A 24 1.73 1.75 3.67
C ALA A 24 2.30 0.36 4.02
N GLY A 25 3.58 0.17 3.69
CA GLY A 25 4.36 -0.99 4.07
C GLY A 25 3.85 -2.31 3.50
N GLY A 26 4.02 -3.38 4.27
CA GLY A 26 3.79 -4.76 3.83
C GLY A 26 5.08 -5.44 3.38
N CYS A 27 4.94 -6.59 2.73
CA CYS A 27 6.07 -7.38 2.26
C CYS A 27 5.82 -7.95 0.85
N TYR A 28 6.91 -8.22 0.15
CA TYR A 28 6.92 -8.96 -1.10
C TYR A 28 7.93 -10.10 -0.96
N GLY A 29 7.41 -11.34 -0.83
CA GLY A 29 8.25 -12.48 -0.46
C GLY A 29 8.88 -12.29 0.92
N SER A 30 10.20 -12.33 0.99
CA SER A 30 10.96 -12.10 2.24
C SER A 30 11.38 -10.64 2.45
N THR A 31 11.00 -9.74 1.55
CA THR A 31 11.40 -8.33 1.61
C THR A 31 10.29 -7.48 2.22
N TYR A 32 10.59 -6.76 3.29
CA TYR A 32 9.70 -5.74 3.84
C TYR A 32 9.78 -4.44 3.03
N LEU A 33 8.64 -3.82 2.78
CA LEU A 33 8.54 -2.58 2.04
C LEU A 33 8.50 -1.41 3.02
N SER A 34 9.39 -0.43 2.83
CA SER A 34 9.33 0.87 3.51
C SER A 34 8.59 1.94 2.69
N SER A 35 8.03 1.57 1.55
CA SER A 35 7.29 2.47 0.66
C SER A 35 5.80 2.50 0.97
N ALA A 36 5.16 3.60 0.56
CA ALA A 36 3.72 3.76 0.57
C ALA A 36 3.20 4.18 -0.82
N GLU A 37 1.96 3.84 -1.10
CA GLU A 37 1.23 4.16 -2.33
C GLU A 37 -0.08 4.88 -1.96
N LEU A 38 -0.48 5.87 -2.76
CA LEU A 38 -1.70 6.63 -2.55
C LEU A 38 -2.64 6.40 -3.74
N TYR A 39 -3.90 6.05 -3.47
CA TYR A 39 -4.94 5.77 -4.44
C TYR A 39 -6.11 6.75 -4.35
#